data_AF-M4YU80-F1
#
_entry.id   AF-M4YU80-F1
#
_cell.length_a   1.000
_cell.length_b   1.000
_cell.length_c   1.000
_cell.angle_alpha   90.00
_cell.angle_beta   90.00
_cell.angle_gamma   90.00
#
_symmetry.space_group_name_H-M   'P 1'
#
loop_
_entity.id
_entity.type
_entity.pdbx_description
1 polymer ?
#
loop_
_entity_poly.entity_id
_entity_poly.type
_entity_poly.pdbx_seq_one_letter_code
_entity_poly.pdbx_strand_id
1 'polypeptide(L)'
;MQPVNIGMLIGAARKVPVILGGGTQMAPIMAAAVKLDPSILGNFMEGTTRWLLADPNSDLVKLVGSISPEIPIVNINMDYSESPYEGLQAYEWGYIKEGVGCGASAVAAVISSAGKIDCGALLDEVHSIYKAIINVD
;
A
#
# COMPACT_ATOMS: atom_id res chain seq x y z
N MET A 1 2.67 6.18 15.97
CA MET A 1 1.88 5.82 14.78
C MET A 1 0.81 4.77 15.11
N GLN A 2 1.17 3.58 15.63
CA GLN A 2 0.19 2.47 15.79
C GLN A 2 -1.09 2.80 16.60
N PRO A 3 -1.05 3.41 17.80
CA PRO A 3 -2.29 3.68 18.56
C PRO A 3 -3.27 4.61 17.83
N VAL A 4 -2.72 5.60 17.11
CA VAL A 4 -3.51 6.54 16.31
C VAL A 4 -4.21 5.79 15.17
N ASN A 5 -3.47 4.97 14.43
CA ASN A 5 -4.04 4.20 13.32
C ASN A 5 -5.06 3.15 13.78
N ILE A 6 -4.88 2.52 14.95
CA ILE A 6 -5.88 1.61 15.52
C ILE A 6 -7.18 2.37 15.79
N GLY A 7 -7.10 3.52 16.46
CA GLY A 7 -8.28 4.34 16.76
C GLY A 7 -8.98 4.84 15.49
N MET A 8 -8.21 5.29 14.50
CA MET A 8 -8.73 5.72 13.21
C MET A 8 -9.40 4.58 12.46
N LEU A 9 -8.79 3.39 12.41
CA LEU A 9 -9.34 2.21 11.74
C LEU A 9 -10.66 1.80 12.38
N ILE A 10 -10.72 1.63 13.71
CA ILE A 10 -11.95 1.25 14.41
C ILE A 10 -13.03 2.32 14.19
N GLY A 11 -12.68 3.60 14.31
CA GLY A 11 -13.64 4.71 14.16
C GLY A 11 -14.19 4.83 12.74
N ALA A 12 -13.35 4.68 11.71
CA ALA A 12 -13.71 4.84 10.32
C ALA A 12 -14.39 3.60 9.75
N ALA A 13 -13.87 2.39 10.01
CA ALA A 13 -14.40 1.14 9.45
C ALA A 13 -15.81 0.78 9.98
N ARG A 14 -16.32 1.47 11.01
CA ARG A 14 -17.74 1.40 11.40
C ARG A 14 -18.68 2.18 10.47
N LYS A 15 -18.14 3.06 9.64
CA LYS A 15 -18.89 4.06 8.86
C LYS A 15 -18.60 4.01 7.38
N VAL A 16 -17.34 3.81 7.01
CA VAL A 16 -16.85 3.86 5.62
C VAL A 16 -15.78 2.79 5.40
N PRO A 17 -15.63 2.28 4.16
CA PRO A 17 -14.51 1.40 3.82
C PRO A 17 -13.16 2.08 4.04
N VAL A 18 -12.18 1.33 4.54
CA VAL A 18 -10.83 1.84 4.83
C VAL A 18 -9.78 1.06 4.06
N ILE A 19 -8.81 1.77 3.47
CA ILE A 19 -7.58 1.17 2.95
C ILE A 19 -6.44 1.51 3.91
N LEU A 20 -5.83 0.50 4.51
CA LEU A 20 -4.64 0.66 5.34
C LEU A 20 -3.41 0.70 4.44
N GLY A 21 -2.80 1.88 4.32
CA GLY A 21 -1.61 2.08 3.51
C GLY A 21 -0.32 1.73 4.22
N GLY A 22 0.35 0.71 3.71
CA GLY A 22 1.67 0.33 4.18
C GLY A 22 2.01 -1.12 3.86
N GLY A 23 2.93 -1.65 4.65
CA GLY A 23 3.35 -3.03 4.56
C GLY A 23 3.12 -3.79 5.85
N THR A 24 4.05 -4.67 6.21
CA THR A 24 4.04 -5.48 7.44
C THR A 24 3.78 -4.67 8.73
N GLN A 25 4.08 -3.37 8.73
CA GLN A 25 3.74 -2.41 9.79
C GLN A 25 2.23 -2.29 10.07
N MET A 26 1.35 -2.61 9.10
CA MET A 26 -0.11 -2.58 9.24
C MET A 26 -0.66 -3.81 9.96
N ALA A 27 0.05 -4.94 9.94
CA ALA A 27 -0.40 -6.17 10.61
C ALA A 27 -0.69 -5.99 12.12
N PRO A 28 0.19 -5.42 12.97
CA PRO A 28 -0.13 -5.20 14.38
C PRO A 28 -1.30 -4.24 14.59
N ILE A 29 -1.52 -3.29 13.68
CA ILE A 29 -2.67 -2.36 13.73
C ILE A 29 -3.96 -3.15 13.46
N MET A 30 -3.99 -3.96 12.40
CA MET A 30 -5.13 -4.81 12.06
C MET A 30 -5.43 -5.81 13.17
N ALA A 31 -4.41 -6.49 13.70
CA ALA A 31 -4.57 -7.46 14.78
C ALA A 31 -5.18 -6.83 16.03
N ALA A 32 -4.66 -5.67 16.46
CA ALA A 32 -5.19 -4.96 17.62
C ALA A 32 -6.61 -4.43 17.37
N ALA A 33 -6.88 -3.87 16.19
CA ALA A 33 -8.19 -3.32 15.86
C ALA A 33 -9.27 -4.41 15.78
N VAL A 34 -9.00 -5.52 15.10
CA VAL A 34 -9.92 -6.68 15.02
C VAL A 34 -10.13 -7.29 16.40
N LYS A 35 -9.10 -7.34 17.25
CA LYS A 35 -9.24 -7.84 18.63
C LYS A 35 -10.13 -6.94 19.48
N LEU A 36 -10.00 -5.62 19.33
CA LEU A 36 -10.78 -4.62 20.09
C LEU A 36 -12.21 -4.50 19.57
N ASP A 37 -12.41 -4.64 18.27
CA ASP A 37 -13.71 -4.56 17.63
C ASP A 37 -13.79 -5.49 16.41
N PRO A 38 -14.22 -6.74 16.58
CA PRO A 38 -14.36 -7.69 15.47
C PRO A 38 -15.37 -7.26 14.41
N SER A 39 -16.30 -6.35 14.72
CA SER A 39 -17.37 -5.93 13.80
C SER A 39 -16.87 -5.15 12.58
N ILE A 40 -15.61 -4.68 12.62
CA ILE A 40 -15.00 -3.94 11.51
C ILE A 40 -14.46 -4.86 10.40
N LEU A 41 -14.36 -6.17 10.64
CA LEU A 41 -13.96 -7.13 9.61
C LEU A 41 -14.91 -7.04 8.41
N GLY A 42 -14.33 -7.10 7.21
CA GLY A 42 -15.06 -6.92 5.95
C GLY A 42 -15.26 -5.47 5.51
N ASN A 43 -14.86 -4.47 6.32
CA ASN A 43 -14.93 -3.05 5.93
C ASN A 43 -13.57 -2.34 5.91
N PHE A 44 -12.49 -3.11 5.80
CA PHE A 44 -11.16 -2.59 5.51
C PHE A 44 -10.34 -3.59 4.68
N MET A 45 -9.30 -3.08 4.03
CA MET A 45 -8.30 -3.88 3.32
C MET A 45 -6.90 -3.29 3.51
N GLU A 46 -5.87 -4.10 3.28
CA GLU A 46 -4.49 -3.62 3.20
C GLU A 46 -4.14 -3.23 1.76
N GLY A 47 -3.63 -2.01 1.59
CA GLY A 47 -3.15 -1.49 0.31
C GLY A 47 -1.63 -1.32 0.35
N THR A 48 -0.92 -2.06 -0.50
CA THR A 48 0.54 -2.12 -0.54
C THR A 48 1.10 -2.03 -1.97
N THR A 49 2.36 -2.35 -2.18
CA THR A 49 3.03 -2.38 -3.49
C THR A 49 3.40 -3.79 -3.92
N ARG A 50 3.57 -4.00 -5.24
CA ARG A 50 4.07 -5.28 -5.75
C ARG A 50 5.43 -5.65 -5.16
N TRP A 51 6.29 -4.65 -4.92
CA TRP A 51 7.65 -4.87 -4.44
C TRP A 51 7.67 -5.46 -3.04
N LEU A 52 6.74 -5.07 -2.17
CA LEU A 52 6.62 -5.69 -0.86
C LEU A 52 6.00 -7.08 -0.94
N LEU A 53 4.96 -7.25 -1.76
CA LEU A 53 4.27 -8.53 -1.87
C LEU A 53 5.13 -9.63 -2.50
N ALA A 54 6.07 -9.25 -3.37
CA ALA A 54 7.04 -10.14 -4.00
C ALA A 54 8.38 -10.28 -3.24
N ASP A 55 8.56 -9.60 -2.10
CA ASP A 55 9.82 -9.66 -1.35
C ASP A 55 10.00 -11.06 -0.71
N PRO A 56 11.01 -11.85 -1.10
CA PRO A 56 11.23 -13.20 -0.56
C PRO A 56 11.57 -13.21 0.93
N ASN A 57 11.94 -12.07 1.50
CA ASN A 57 12.25 -11.92 2.94
C ASN A 57 11.04 -11.44 3.75
N SER A 58 9.88 -11.22 3.11
CA SER A 58 8.64 -10.78 3.74
C SER A 58 7.54 -11.79 3.43
N ASP A 59 6.72 -12.11 4.43
CA ASP A 59 5.55 -12.96 4.24
C ASP A 59 4.29 -12.23 4.70
N LEU A 60 3.97 -11.14 3.99
CA LEU A 60 2.81 -10.31 4.30
C LEU A 60 1.51 -11.11 4.25
N VAL A 61 1.39 -12.01 3.26
CA VAL A 61 0.19 -12.84 3.09
C VAL A 61 -0.04 -13.74 4.31
N LYS A 62 0.98 -14.46 4.80
CA LYS A 62 0.81 -15.26 6.02
C LYS A 62 0.61 -14.40 7.25
N LEU A 63 1.28 -13.25 7.35
CA LEU A 63 1.17 -12.36 8.50
C LEU A 63 -0.27 -11.84 8.67
N VAL A 64 -0.87 -11.36 7.57
CA VAL A 64 -2.26 -10.89 7.55
C VAL A 64 -3.24 -12.05 7.68
N GLY A 65 -3.00 -13.16 6.98
CA GLY A 65 -3.84 -14.35 7.06
C GLY A 65 -3.89 -14.96 8.47
N SER A 66 -2.85 -14.78 9.28
CA SER A 66 -2.82 -15.19 10.69
C SER A 66 -3.72 -14.32 11.58
N ILE A 67 -4.12 -13.14 11.13
CA ILE A 67 -5.07 -12.26 11.82
C ILE A 67 -6.49 -12.67 11.43
N SER A 68 -6.77 -12.71 10.12
CA SER A 68 -8.00 -13.26 9.56
C SER A 68 -7.82 -13.52 8.06
N PRO A 69 -8.28 -14.67 7.54
CA PRO A 69 -8.25 -14.96 6.10
C PRO A 69 -9.20 -14.06 5.29
N GLU A 70 -10.09 -13.33 5.95
CA GLU A 70 -11.07 -12.44 5.31
C GLU A 70 -10.50 -11.06 4.97
N ILE A 71 -9.31 -10.71 5.47
CA ILE A 71 -8.70 -9.40 5.23
C ILE A 71 -8.09 -9.38 3.81
N PRO A 72 -8.60 -8.57 2.88
CA PRO A 72 -8.04 -8.50 1.55
C PRO A 72 -6.70 -7.76 1.56
N ILE A 73 -5.76 -8.22 0.73
CA ILE A 73 -4.51 -7.53 0.43
C ILE A 73 -4.55 -7.15 -1.05
N VAL A 74 -4.42 -5.86 -1.33
CA VAL A 74 -4.36 -5.32 -2.68
C VAL A 74 -3.02 -4.60 -2.85
N ASN A 75 -2.39 -4.79 -4.00
CA ASN A 75 -1.16 -4.07 -4.32
C ASN A 75 -1.32 -3.24 -5.60
N ILE A 76 -0.62 -2.12 -5.67
CA ILE A 76 -0.38 -1.45 -6.95
C ILE A 76 0.73 -2.19 -7.71
N ASN A 77 0.44 -2.52 -8.97
CA ASN A 77 1.36 -3.23 -9.86
C ASN A 77 2.16 -2.25 -10.74
N MET A 78 2.84 -1.29 -10.11
CA MET A 78 3.76 -0.36 -10.78
C MET A 78 5.05 -1.08 -11.14
N ASP A 79 5.69 -0.72 -12.26
CA ASP A 79 6.95 -1.32 -12.69
C ASP A 79 7.97 -0.23 -13.03
N TYR A 80 9.12 -0.24 -12.36
CA TYR A 80 10.21 0.71 -12.58
C TYR A 80 11.38 0.10 -13.36
N SER A 81 11.26 -1.12 -13.88
CA SER A 81 12.35 -1.78 -14.63
C SER A 81 12.80 -1.01 -15.87
N GLU A 82 11.88 -0.34 -16.56
CA GLU A 82 12.15 0.51 -17.74
C GLU A 82 12.31 2.00 -17.40
N SER A 83 12.35 2.37 -16.11
CA SER A 83 12.55 3.76 -15.70
C SER A 83 13.91 4.28 -16.18
N PRO A 84 14.02 5.52 -16.68
CA PRO A 84 15.30 6.13 -17.03
C PRO A 84 16.13 6.52 -15.79
N TYR A 85 15.57 6.39 -14.58
CA TYR A 85 16.19 6.81 -13.33
C TYR A 85 16.56 5.61 -12.48
N GLU A 86 17.87 5.40 -12.28
CA GLU A 86 18.40 4.29 -11.47
C GLU A 86 17.83 4.27 -10.04
N GLY A 87 17.59 5.44 -9.44
CA GLY A 87 17.00 5.53 -8.10
C GLY A 87 15.57 4.98 -8.02
N LEU A 88 14.81 5.00 -9.12
CA LEU A 88 13.52 4.32 -9.20
C LEU A 88 13.69 2.83 -9.51
N GLN A 89 14.60 2.47 -10.42
CA GLN A 89 14.93 1.06 -10.69
C GLN A 89 15.37 0.31 -9.42
N ALA A 90 15.93 0.99 -8.42
CA ALA A 90 16.29 0.41 -7.13
C ALA A 90 15.12 -0.31 -6.42
N TYR A 91 13.86 0.08 -6.66
CA TYR A 91 12.71 -0.66 -6.13
C TYR A 91 12.65 -2.10 -6.66
N GLU A 92 13.07 -2.31 -7.92
CA GLU A 92 13.13 -3.64 -8.55
C GLU A 92 14.20 -4.53 -7.93
N TRP A 93 15.21 -3.93 -7.30
CA TRP A 93 16.27 -4.65 -6.60
C TRP A 93 15.93 -4.89 -5.12
N GLY A 94 14.71 -4.54 -4.70
CA GLY A 94 14.21 -4.76 -3.33
C GLY A 94 14.48 -3.62 -2.35
N TYR A 95 14.95 -2.46 -2.82
CA TYR A 95 15.10 -1.25 -2.02
C TYR A 95 13.76 -0.53 -1.83
N ILE A 96 13.60 0.14 -0.68
CA ILE A 96 12.43 0.95 -0.29
C ILE A 96 11.14 0.11 -0.18
N LYS A 97 10.62 -0.40 -1.30
CA LYS A 97 9.42 -1.22 -1.48
C LYS A 97 8.11 -0.51 -1.14
N GLU A 98 8.01 0.08 0.04
CA GLU A 98 6.78 0.68 0.57
C GLU A 98 7.14 1.80 1.56
N GLY A 99 6.22 2.73 1.77
CA GLY A 99 6.35 3.82 2.72
C GLY A 99 5.35 4.94 2.44
N VAL A 100 5.03 5.72 3.47
CA VAL A 100 4.15 6.91 3.35
C VAL A 100 2.74 6.58 2.81
N GLY A 101 2.36 5.30 2.80
CA GLY A 101 1.08 4.83 2.24
C GLY A 101 1.02 4.92 0.71
N CYS A 102 2.16 4.81 0.01
CA CYS A 102 2.21 4.95 -1.44
C CYS A 102 1.38 3.89 -2.16
N GLY A 103 1.45 2.62 -1.72
CA GLY A 103 0.68 1.52 -2.29
C GLY A 103 -0.83 1.76 -2.22
N ALA A 104 -1.36 2.03 -1.03
CA ALA A 104 -2.77 2.33 -0.86
C ALA A 104 -3.23 3.59 -1.59
N SER A 105 -2.42 4.64 -1.63
CA SER A 105 -2.77 5.89 -2.33
C SER A 105 -2.90 5.65 -3.84
N ALA A 106 -1.97 4.88 -4.42
CA ALA A 106 -2.03 4.49 -5.82
C ALA A 106 -3.25 3.58 -6.10
N VAL A 107 -3.50 2.57 -5.28
CA VAL A 107 -4.70 1.72 -5.37
C VAL A 107 -5.98 2.57 -5.29
N ALA A 108 -6.04 3.52 -4.36
CA ALA A 108 -7.18 4.42 -4.22
C ALA A 108 -7.38 5.30 -5.45
N ALA A 109 -6.30 5.82 -6.06
CA ALA A 109 -6.38 6.60 -7.30
C ALA A 109 -6.96 5.77 -8.45
N VAL A 110 -6.52 4.53 -8.62
CA VAL A 110 -7.04 3.61 -9.64
C VAL A 110 -8.53 3.32 -9.41
N ILE A 111 -8.91 2.93 -8.18
CA ILE A 111 -10.30 2.56 -7.85
C ILE A 111 -11.23 3.77 -7.97
N SER A 112 -10.87 4.90 -7.36
CA SER A 112 -11.74 6.10 -7.33
C SER A 112 -11.93 6.74 -8.70
N SER A 113 -10.95 6.59 -9.60
CA SER A 113 -11.05 7.05 -10.97
C SER A 113 -11.73 6.06 -11.92
N ALA A 114 -12.17 4.90 -11.42
CA ALA A 114 -12.67 3.77 -12.21
C ALA A 114 -11.68 3.35 -13.33
N GLY A 115 -10.38 3.35 -13.00
CA GLY A 115 -9.31 2.96 -13.91
C GLY A 115 -8.91 4.03 -14.94
N LYS A 116 -9.46 5.25 -14.89
CA LYS A 116 -8.98 6.37 -15.72
C LYS A 116 -7.56 6.80 -15.36
N ILE A 117 -7.20 6.68 -14.09
CA ILE A 117 -5.82 6.71 -13.62
C ILE A 117 -5.39 5.26 -13.50
N ASP A 118 -4.41 4.85 -14.28
CA ASP A 118 -3.82 3.50 -14.26
C ASP A 118 -2.35 3.56 -13.83
N CYS A 119 -1.66 2.40 -13.83
CA CYS A 119 -0.25 2.36 -13.50
C CYS A 119 0.61 3.20 -14.46
N GLY A 120 0.24 3.32 -15.74
CA GLY A 120 0.98 4.12 -16.71
C GLY A 120 0.91 5.60 -16.36
N ALA A 121 -0.29 6.12 -16.12
CA ALA A 121 -0.49 7.51 -15.71
C ALA A 121 0.24 7.84 -14.39
N LEU A 122 0.21 6.93 -13.42
CA LEU A 122 0.96 7.08 -12.17
C LEU A 122 2.48 7.07 -12.40
N LEU A 123 2.97 6.21 -13.30
CA LEU A 123 4.38 6.10 -13.63
C LEU A 123 4.89 7.38 -14.30
N ASP A 124 4.13 7.92 -15.24
CA ASP A 124 4.42 9.18 -15.91
C ASP A 124 4.54 10.34 -14.91
N GLU A 125 3.62 10.41 -13.95
CA GLU A 125 3.64 11.44 -12.91
C GLU A 125 4.83 11.27 -11.96
N VAL A 126 5.13 10.04 -11.54
CA VAL A 126 6.33 9.75 -10.73
C VAL A 126 7.60 10.16 -11.48
N HIS A 127 7.71 9.85 -12.77
CA HIS A 127 8.85 10.25 -13.60
C HIS A 127 8.97 11.77 -13.75
N SER A 128 7.85 12.47 -13.95
CA SER A 128 7.80 13.93 -14.03
C SER A 128 8.31 14.57 -12.74
N ILE A 129 7.79 14.12 -11.59
CA ILE A 129 8.21 14.60 -10.26
C ILE A 129 9.68 14.27 -10.01
N TYR A 130 10.10 13.04 -10.31
CA TYR A 130 11.48 12.61 -10.09
C TYR A 130 12.47 13.44 -10.91
N LYS A 131 12.16 13.70 -12.20
CA LYS A 131 12.94 14.58 -13.08
C LYS A 131 13.14 15.97 -12.47
N ALA A 132 12.05 16.55 -11.98
CA ALA A 132 12.07 17.87 -11.34
C ALA A 132 12.91 17.91 -10.06
N ILE A 133 12.95 16.82 -9.29
CA ILE A 133 13.76 16.73 -8.06
C ILE A 133 15.25 16.63 -8.38
N ILE A 134 15.62 15.83 -9.38
CA ILE A 134 17.04 15.59 -9.69
C ILE A 134 17.69 16.67 -10.57
N ASN A 135 16.92 17.67 -11.03
CA ASN A 135 17.39 18.79 -11.87
C ASN A 135 18.20 18.35 -13.11
N VAL A 136 17.76 17.28 -13.76
CA VAL A 136 18.38 16.81 -15.02
C VAL A 136 17.48 17.26 -16.17
N ASP A 137 17.99 18.14 -17.04
CA ASP A 137 17.32 18.61 -18.27
C ASP A 137 17.27 17.52 -19.35
#